data_AF-A0A851BRH3-F1
#
_entry.id   AF-A0A851BRH3-F1
#
_cell.length_a   1.000
_cell.length_b   1.000
_cell.length_c   1.000
_cell.angle_alpha   90.00
_cell.angle_beta   90.00
_cell.angle_gamma   90.00
#
_symmetry.space_group_name_H-M   'P 1'
#
loop_
_entity.id
_entity.type
_entity.pdbx_description
1 polymer ?
#
loop_
_entity_poly.entity_id
_entity_poly.type
_entity_poly.pdbx_seq_one_letter_code
_entity_poly.pdbx_strand_id
1 'polypeptide(L)'
;AAGMAAPTMEERKACWGARDEFWQCLDSHGDDASKCEKLRRAFESRCPQQWVKHFDKRRDFLKYKKKLETEGYHPPEAAGKS
;
A
#
# COMPACT_ATOMS: atom_id res chain seq x y z
N ALA A 1 -26.60 -3.65 -0.04
CA ALA A 1 -25.53 -4.52 0.48
C ALA A 1 -24.79 -5.16 -0.69
N ALA A 2 -23.62 -4.65 -1.06
CA ALA A 2 -22.77 -5.28 -2.09
C ALA A 2 -21.93 -6.38 -1.42
N GLY A 3 -22.59 -7.47 -1.05
CA GLY A 3 -21.98 -8.63 -0.43
C GLY A 3 -21.58 -9.67 -1.47
N MET A 4 -20.32 -10.10 -1.42
CA MET A 4 -19.82 -11.38 -1.96
C MET A 4 -19.89 -11.63 -3.48
N ALA A 5 -19.97 -10.59 -4.32
CA ALA A 5 -19.67 -10.76 -5.75
C ALA A 5 -18.19 -10.47 -6.02
N ALA A 6 -17.51 -11.34 -6.78
CA ALA A 6 -16.18 -11.04 -7.27
C ALA A 6 -16.26 -9.82 -8.20
N PRO A 7 -15.37 -8.81 -8.04
CA PRO A 7 -15.41 -7.61 -8.87
C PRO A 7 -15.19 -7.96 -10.35
N THR A 8 -15.93 -7.28 -11.21
CA THR A 8 -15.79 -7.36 -12.68
C THR A 8 -14.41 -6.87 -13.13
N MET A 9 -14.02 -7.16 -14.37
CA MET A 9 -12.74 -6.68 -14.91
C MET A 9 -12.62 -5.15 -14.87
N GLU A 10 -13.71 -4.44 -15.16
CA GLU A 10 -13.74 -2.97 -15.15
C GLU A 10 -13.57 -2.42 -13.73
N GLU A 11 -14.26 -3.00 -12.74
CA GLU A 11 -14.09 -2.62 -11.33
C GLU A 11 -12.66 -2.88 -10.83
N ARG A 12 -12.05 -3.99 -11.24
CA ARG A 12 -10.63 -4.27 -10.91
C ARG A 12 -9.71 -3.22 -11.51
N LYS A 13 -9.92 -2.86 -12.78
CA LYS A 13 -9.12 -1.83 -13.45
C LYS A 13 -9.27 -0.47 -12.77
N ALA A 14 -10.50 -0.09 -12.42
CA ALA A 14 -10.78 1.16 -11.69
C ALA A 14 -10.13 1.17 -10.30
N CYS A 15 -10.17 0.04 -9.59
CA CYS A 15 -9.51 -0.13 -8.29
C CYS A 15 -7.99 0.02 -8.40
N TRP A 16 -7.35 -0.66 -9.35
CA TRP A 16 -5.90 -0.59 -9.53
C TRP A 16 -5.45 0.80 -9.97
N GLY A 17 -6.21 1.47 -10.84
CA GLY A 17 -5.94 2.87 -11.21
C GLY A 17 -5.96 3.79 -10.00
N ALA A 18 -7.00 3.73 -9.18
CA ALA A 18 -7.10 4.54 -7.97
C ALA A 18 -6.00 4.24 -6.93
N ARG A 19 -5.57 2.97 -6.83
CA ARG A 19 -4.40 2.58 -6.02
C ARG A 19 -3.14 3.29 -6.51
N ASP A 20 -2.87 3.23 -7.81
CA ASP A 20 -1.65 3.77 -8.40
C ASP A 20 -1.59 5.29 -8.28
N GLU A 21 -2.71 5.99 -8.49
CA GLU A 21 -2.84 7.43 -8.24
C GLU A 21 -2.55 7.78 -6.77
N PHE A 22 -3.17 7.07 -5.82
CA PHE A 22 -2.91 7.26 -4.39
C PHE A 22 -1.45 7.01 -4.05
N TRP A 23 -0.84 5.95 -4.60
CA TRP A 23 0.54 5.60 -4.31
C TRP A 23 1.55 6.58 -4.88
N GLN A 24 1.29 7.11 -6.08
CA GLN A 24 2.10 8.16 -6.70
C GLN A 24 2.06 9.45 -5.87
N CYS A 25 0.87 9.82 -5.36
CA CYS A 25 0.74 10.96 -4.46
C CYS A 25 1.60 10.77 -3.20
N LEU A 26 1.52 9.60 -2.55
CA LEU A 26 2.32 9.33 -1.37
C LEU A 26 3.84 9.36 -1.68
N ASP A 27 4.27 8.80 -2.81
CA ASP A 27 5.69 8.86 -3.22
C ASP A 27 6.17 10.32 -3.40
N SER A 28 5.35 11.16 -4.04
CA SER A 28 5.65 12.58 -4.26
C SER A 28 5.66 13.43 -2.98
N HIS A 29 4.92 13.00 -1.95
CA HIS A 29 4.76 13.73 -0.69
C HIS A 29 5.48 13.10 0.50
N GLY A 30 6.41 12.17 0.27
CA GLY A 30 7.19 11.57 1.37
C GLY A 30 6.34 10.71 2.32
N ASP A 31 5.33 10.04 1.78
CA ASP A 31 4.36 9.19 2.49
C ASP A 31 3.37 9.95 3.41
N ASP A 32 3.24 11.27 3.24
CA ASP A 32 2.24 12.05 3.95
C ASP A 32 0.82 11.75 3.44
N ALA A 33 0.12 10.85 4.15
CA ALA A 33 -1.22 10.42 3.78
C ALA A 33 -2.26 11.55 3.85
N SER A 34 -2.04 12.56 4.70
CA SER A 34 -2.95 13.71 4.86
C SER A 34 -3.05 14.53 3.58
N LYS A 35 -1.93 14.72 2.87
CA LYS A 35 -1.93 15.39 1.55
C LYS A 35 -2.64 14.59 0.46
N CYS A 36 -2.76 13.28 0.64
CA CYS A 36 -3.36 12.36 -0.32
C CYS A 36 -4.75 11.87 0.07
N GLU A 37 -5.42 12.49 1.05
CA GLU A 37 -6.68 12.01 1.62
C GLU A 37 -7.78 11.81 0.55
N LYS A 38 -7.91 12.74 -0.40
CA LYS A 38 -8.91 12.64 -1.48
C LYS A 38 -8.70 11.39 -2.33
N LEU A 39 -7.44 11.09 -2.66
CA LEU A 39 -7.08 9.89 -3.42
C LEU A 39 -7.23 8.62 -2.57
N ARG A 40 -6.96 8.72 -1.26
CA ARG A 40 -7.21 7.62 -0.32
C ARG A 40 -8.69 7.25 -0.28
N ARG A 41 -9.59 8.23 -0.18
CA ARG A 41 -11.04 7.99 -0.22
C ARG A 41 -11.49 7.38 -1.55
N ALA A 42 -10.94 7.86 -2.68
CA ALA A 42 -11.25 7.30 -3.99
C ALA A 42 -10.79 5.84 -4.11
N PHE A 43 -9.60 5.52 -3.61
CA PHE A 43 -9.06 4.16 -3.56
C PHE A 43 -9.93 3.24 -2.69
N GLU A 44 -10.29 3.66 -1.48
CA GLU A 44 -11.16 2.89 -0.57
C GLU A 44 -12.57 2.68 -1.11
N SER A 45 -13.11 3.64 -1.86
CA SER A 45 -14.45 3.53 -2.47
C SER A 45 -14.48 2.64 -3.71
N ARG A 46 -13.37 2.55 -4.46
CA ARG A 46 -13.30 1.79 -5.73
C ARG A 46 -12.81 0.37 -5.53
N CYS A 47 -12.17 0.08 -4.40
CA CYS A 47 -11.59 -1.23 -4.11
C CYS A 47 -12.35 -1.98 -3.02
N PRO A 48 -12.44 -3.32 -3.11
CA PRO A 48 -12.85 -4.14 -1.98
C PRO A 48 -11.94 -3.89 -0.76
N GLN A 49 -12.52 -3.78 0.43
CA GLN A 49 -11.75 -3.49 1.66
C GLN A 49 -10.61 -4.49 1.93
N GLN A 50 -10.79 -5.76 1.57
CA GLN A 50 -9.73 -6.77 1.69
C GLN A 50 -8.54 -6.48 0.76
N TRP A 51 -8.81 -5.97 -0.44
CA TRP A 51 -7.77 -5.58 -1.39
C TRP A 51 -7.03 -4.34 -0.93
N VAL A 52 -7.74 -3.35 -0.40
CA VAL A 52 -7.14 -2.16 0.22
C VAL A 52 -6.14 -2.58 1.30
N LYS A 53 -6.57 -3.41 2.25
CA LYS A 53 -5.70 -3.93 3.32
C LYS A 53 -4.49 -4.71 2.78
N HIS A 54 -4.69 -5.53 1.73
CA HIS A 54 -3.61 -6.27 1.10
C HIS A 54 -2.59 -5.33 0.44
N PHE A 55 -3.07 -4.35 -0.32
CA PHE A 55 -2.23 -3.38 -1.01
C PHE A 55 -1.45 -2.49 -0.04
N ASP A 56 -2.09 -1.99 1.03
CA ASP A 56 -1.42 -1.18 2.04
C ASP A 56 -0.25 -1.96 2.68
N LYS A 57 -0.46 -3.23 3.05
CA LYS A 57 0.61 -4.13 3.54
C LYS A 57 1.70 -4.37 2.50
N ARG A 58 1.32 -4.57 1.23
CA ARG A 58 2.27 -4.77 0.13
C ARG A 58 3.15 -3.55 -0.08
N ARG A 59 2.60 -2.33 0.01
CA ARG A 59 3.36 -1.08 -0.10
C ARG A 59 4.39 -0.98 1.02
N ASP A 60 3.98 -1.20 2.26
CA ASP A 60 4.87 -1.17 3.43
C ASP A 60 6.04 -2.17 3.26
N PHE A 61 5.72 -3.41 2.88
CA PHE A 61 6.73 -4.42 2.58
C PHE A 61 7.69 -4.00 1.46
N LEU A 62 7.19 -3.41 0.36
CA LEU A 62 8.03 -2.94 -0.73
C LEU A 62 8.95 -1.79 -0.30
N LYS A 63 8.47 -0.88 0.56
CA LYS A 63 9.30 0.18 1.15
C LYS A 63 10.39 -0.40 2.05
N TYR A 64 10.02 -1.33 2.93
CA TYR A 64 10.97 -2.02 3.79
C TYR A 64 12.02 -2.80 2.98
N LYS A 65 11.60 -3.53 1.95
CA LYS A 65 12.49 -4.25 1.03
C LYS A 65 13.48 -3.28 0.36
N LYS A 66 12.98 -2.16 -0.18
CA LYS A 66 13.83 -1.12 -0.79
C LYS A 66 14.83 -0.55 0.21
N LYS A 67 14.42 -0.35 1.47
CA LYS A 67 15.30 0.09 2.55
C LYS A 67 16.43 -0.91 2.79
N LEU A 68 16.11 -2.19 2.96
CA LEU A 68 17.11 -3.26 3.13
C LEU A 68 18.05 -3.38 1.92
N GLU A 69 17.53 -3.24 0.70
CA GLU A 69 18.35 -3.27 -0.52
C GLU A 69 19.31 -2.08 -0.60
N THR A 70 18.93 -0.91 -0.06
CA THR A 70 19.74 0.32 -0.12
C THR A 70 20.74 0.42 1.04
N GLU A 71 20.33 0.06 2.25
CA GLU A 71 21.13 0.18 3.47
C GLU A 71 21.92 -1.10 3.79
N GLY A 72 21.61 -2.20 3.11
CA GLY A 72 22.15 -3.52 3.45
C GLY A 72 21.45 -4.15 4.67
N TYR A 73 21.68 -5.45 4.87
CA TYR A 73 21.19 -6.15 6.04
C TYR A 73 22.10 -5.85 7.24
N HIS A 74 21.59 -5.13 8.24
CA HIS A 74 22.23 -5.00 9.55
C HIS A 74 21.62 -6.05 10.49
N PRO A 75 22.35 -7.13 10.83
CA PRO A 75 21.89 -8.04 11.87
C PRO A 75 21.73 -7.25 13.18
N PRO A 76 20.64 -7.44 13.94
CA PRO A 76 20.60 -6.92 15.30
C PRO A 76 21.79 -7.52 16.03
N GLU A 77 22.66 -6.65 16.56
CA GLU A 77 23.82 -7.07 17.34
C GLU A 77 23.35 -8.09 18.37
N ALA A 78 24.03 -9.25 18.38
CA ALA A 78 23.66 -10.41 19.16
C ALA A 78 23.28 -9.99 20.59
N ALA A 79 21.97 -9.97 20.87
CA ALA A 79 21.46 -9.86 22.22
C ALA A 79 22.18 -10.92 23.05
N GLY A 80 22.91 -10.45 24.05
CA GLY A 80 23.97 -11.17 24.74
C GLY A 80 23.63 -12.63 25.03
N LYS A 81 24.53 -13.51 24.59
CA LYS A 81 24.71 -14.81 25.22
C LYS A 81 25.88 -14.65 26.19
N SER A 82 25.56 -14.71 27.49
CA SER A 82 26.51 -14.96 28.58
C SER A 82 27.30 -16.25 28.33
#